data_AF-B0PFP6-F1
#
_entry.id   AF-B0PFP6-F1
#
_cell.length_a   1.000
_cell.length_b   1.000
_cell.length_c   1.000
_cell.angle_alpha   90.00
_cell.angle_beta   90.00
_cell.angle_gamma   90.00
#
_symmetry.space_group_name_H-M   'P 1'
#
loop_
_entity.id
_entity.type
_entity.pdbx_description
1 polymer ?
#
loop_
_entity_poly.entity_id
_entity_poly.type
_entity_poly.pdbx_seq_one_letter_code
_entity_poly.pdbx_strand_id
1 'polypeptide(L)'
;MRSIEMKNRCLLYYGNPVGYRTEQGVVADSMFRREELADWLAKKGLAVQWTDGVYDRLSTGGYQAADGGPALKSCRIWQLGPLAPIAMRFIGLDRMQAEYGGPDLARYQVVYDGAVGTNSLDGIWEAFCRKPLGSDGQPLAISDLIELYDDSGSEFYYVDRTSIVPVQLEAPEQEPGMSMTL
;
A
#
# COMPACT_ATOMS: atom_id res chain seq x y z
N MET A 1 1.88 -3.15 33.60
CA MET A 1 1.61 -2.58 32.26
C MET A 1 2.96 -2.23 31.65
N ARG A 2 3.24 -2.61 30.40
CA ARG A 2 4.50 -2.23 29.73
C ARG A 2 4.29 -0.86 29.09
N SER A 3 5.13 0.12 29.44
CA SER A 3 5.04 1.52 28.96
C SER A 3 5.30 1.66 27.46
N ILE A 4 6.10 0.75 26.91
CA ILE A 4 6.49 0.71 25.49
C ILE A 4 6.29 -0.71 24.98
N GLU A 5 5.63 -0.86 23.86
CA GLU A 5 5.45 -2.15 23.20
C GLU A 5 5.47 -2.04 21.67
N MET A 6 5.84 -3.13 21.01
CA MET A 6 5.76 -3.25 19.56
C MET A 6 4.69 -4.29 19.24
N LYS A 7 3.63 -3.88 18.53
CA LYS A 7 2.50 -4.73 18.13
C LYS A 7 2.20 -4.56 16.66
N ASN A 8 2.16 -5.65 15.89
CA ASN A 8 1.86 -5.65 14.46
C ASN A 8 2.66 -4.59 13.68
N ARG A 9 3.98 -4.55 13.95
CA ARG A 9 4.92 -3.54 13.44
C ARG A 9 4.63 -2.10 13.90
N CYS A 10 3.61 -1.80 14.68
CA CYS A 10 3.40 -0.48 15.27
C CYS A 10 4.11 -0.36 16.62
N LEU A 11 4.82 0.75 16.78
CA LEU A 11 5.44 1.15 18.03
C LEU A 11 4.38 1.89 18.86
N LEU A 12 3.99 1.29 19.97
CA LEU A 12 3.08 1.88 20.94
C LEU A 12 3.87 2.45 22.12
N TYR A 13 3.56 3.70 22.47
CA TYR A 13 4.12 4.37 23.64
C TYR A 13 2.98 4.89 24.51
N TYR A 14 2.87 4.34 25.72
CA TYR A 14 1.73 4.53 26.62
C TYR A 14 0.37 4.28 25.94
N GLY A 15 0.31 3.28 25.04
CA GLY A 15 -0.90 2.91 24.29
C GLY A 15 -1.17 3.75 23.04
N ASN A 16 -0.37 4.78 22.76
CA ASN A 16 -0.51 5.61 21.56
C ASN A 16 0.34 5.07 20.41
N PRO A 17 -0.15 5.07 19.16
CA PRO A 17 0.62 4.66 17.98
C PRO A 17 1.60 5.76 17.58
N VAL A 18 2.84 5.65 18.02
CA VAL A 18 3.85 6.70 17.86
C VAL A 18 4.82 6.40 16.71
N GLY A 19 4.75 5.23 16.10
CA GLY A 19 5.65 4.84 15.03
C GLY A 19 5.33 3.47 14.45
N TYR A 20 6.13 3.07 13.47
CA TYR A 20 6.01 1.77 12.81
C TYR A 20 7.39 1.23 12.41
N ARG A 21 7.50 -0.09 12.33
CA ARG A 21 8.71 -0.83 11.99
C ARG A 21 8.80 -0.97 10.47
N THR A 22 9.96 -0.62 9.92
CA THR A 22 10.38 -0.84 8.52
C THR A 22 11.44 -1.95 8.47
N GLU A 23 11.90 -2.32 7.29
CA GLU A 23 13.03 -3.26 7.14
C GLU A 23 14.34 -2.69 7.69
N GLN A 24 14.51 -1.38 7.57
CA GLN A 24 15.71 -0.66 8.00
C GLN A 24 15.70 -0.30 9.49
N GLY A 25 14.57 -0.51 10.20
CA GLY A 25 14.44 -0.16 11.60
C GLY A 25 13.02 0.28 11.97
N VAL A 26 12.90 1.43 12.61
CA VAL A 26 11.63 1.98 13.10
C VAL A 26 11.54 3.45 12.72
N VAL A 27 10.42 3.86 12.14
CA VAL A 27 10.07 5.26 11.96
C VAL A 27 9.16 5.67 13.10
N ALA A 28 9.54 6.67 13.87
CA ALA A 28 8.77 7.15 15.01
C ALA A 28 8.58 8.66 14.93
N ASP A 29 7.48 9.16 15.49
CA ASP A 29 7.22 10.58 15.53
C ASP A 29 8.20 11.29 16.45
N SER A 30 8.80 12.38 15.95
CA SER A 30 9.70 13.22 16.73
C SER A 30 9.06 13.79 17.99
N MET A 31 7.73 14.02 17.99
CA MET A 31 6.99 14.54 19.14
C MET A 31 7.06 13.60 20.36
N PHE A 32 7.27 12.30 20.13
CA PHE A 32 7.42 11.28 21.17
C PHE A 32 8.89 10.92 21.45
N ARG A 33 9.86 11.66 20.90
CA ARG A 33 11.28 11.42 21.16
C ARG A 33 11.61 11.68 22.63
N ARG A 34 11.65 10.59 23.40
CA ARG A 34 12.04 10.54 24.81
C ARG A 34 13.17 9.53 24.99
N GLU A 35 14.00 9.76 26.01
CA GLU A 35 15.13 8.88 26.34
C GLU A 35 14.66 7.45 26.60
N GLU A 36 13.56 7.27 27.33
CA GLU A 36 12.95 5.95 27.58
C GLU A 36 12.62 5.20 26.29
N LEU A 37 12.00 5.87 25.32
CA LEU A 37 11.60 5.27 24.05
C LEU A 37 12.82 4.94 23.17
N ALA A 38 13.78 5.86 23.10
CA ALA A 38 15.02 5.67 22.35
C ALA A 38 15.85 4.51 22.93
N ASP A 39 16.01 4.45 24.24
CA ASP A 39 16.73 3.40 24.94
C ASP A 39 16.06 2.04 24.78
N TRP A 40 14.74 2.01 24.81
CA TRP A 40 13.99 0.78 24.58
C TRP A 40 14.22 0.24 23.17
N LEU A 41 14.20 1.11 22.15
CA LEU A 41 14.50 0.74 20.76
C LEU A 41 15.95 0.28 20.60
N ALA A 42 16.90 0.99 21.23
CA ALA A 42 18.31 0.64 21.20
C ALA A 42 18.58 -0.73 21.87
N LYS A 43 17.96 -1.00 23.02
CA LYS A 43 18.03 -2.32 23.70
C LYS A 43 17.46 -3.45 22.86
N LYS A 44 16.56 -3.14 21.92
CA LYS A 44 16.00 -4.09 20.95
C LYS A 44 16.83 -4.20 19.67
N GLY A 45 17.90 -3.43 19.51
CA GLY A 45 18.70 -3.38 18.29
C GLY A 45 17.95 -2.75 17.11
N LEU A 46 16.95 -1.91 17.37
CA LEU A 46 16.15 -1.26 16.34
C LEU A 46 16.68 0.16 16.12
N ALA A 47 17.23 0.41 14.93
CA ALA A 47 17.55 1.76 14.51
C ALA A 47 16.26 2.58 14.37
N VAL A 48 16.25 3.81 14.89
CA VAL A 48 15.07 4.68 14.85
C VAL A 48 15.32 5.92 14.00
N GLN A 49 14.41 6.19 13.08
CA GLN A 49 14.32 7.42 12.32
C GLN A 49 13.18 8.27 12.89
N TRP A 50 13.52 9.43 13.43
CA TRP A 50 12.55 10.38 13.96
C TRP A 50 12.01 11.26 12.83
N THR A 51 10.70 11.29 12.63
CA THR A 51 10.05 12.02 11.53
C THR A 51 8.83 12.76 12.05
N ASP A 52 8.62 14.01 11.67
CA ASP A 52 7.46 14.80 12.12
C ASP A 52 6.14 14.27 11.49
N GLY A 53 5.03 14.37 12.24
CA GLY A 53 3.68 14.08 11.74
C GLY A 53 3.40 12.60 11.45
N VAL A 54 4.18 11.68 12.00
CA VAL A 54 3.91 10.23 11.97
C VAL A 54 2.69 9.90 12.83
N TYR A 55 2.58 10.48 14.02
CA TYR A 55 1.46 10.27 14.92
C TYR A 55 0.16 10.77 14.31
N ASP A 56 0.14 12.00 13.79
CA ASP A 56 -1.07 12.54 13.15
C ASP A 56 -1.53 11.63 12.01
N ARG A 57 -0.61 11.11 11.20
CA ARG A 57 -0.91 10.14 10.14
C ARG A 57 -1.48 8.82 10.68
N LEU A 58 -0.90 8.29 11.77
CA LEU A 58 -1.37 7.06 12.41
C LEU A 58 -2.73 7.25 13.11
N SER A 59 -2.98 8.43 13.66
CA SER A 59 -4.21 8.77 14.39
C SER A 59 -5.37 9.17 13.48
N THR A 60 -5.13 9.90 12.38
CA THR A 60 -6.18 10.33 11.44
C THR A 60 -6.49 9.30 10.36
N GLY A 61 -5.53 8.43 10.01
CA GLY A 61 -5.72 7.38 9.00
C GLY A 61 -6.48 6.14 9.47
N GLY A 62 -7.03 6.15 10.68
CA GLY A 62 -7.75 5.00 11.23
C GLY A 62 -6.84 3.80 11.42
N TYR A 63 -5.81 3.91 12.26
CA TYR A 63 -5.12 2.72 12.75
C TYR A 63 -6.11 1.89 13.59
N GLN A 64 -6.78 0.94 12.96
CA GLN A 64 -7.35 -0.18 13.69
C GLN A 64 -6.17 -0.96 14.23
N ALA A 65 -5.97 -0.89 15.55
CA ALA A 65 -5.28 -1.93 16.28
C ALA A 65 -6.11 -3.23 16.14
N ALA A 66 -6.11 -3.80 14.94
CA ALA A 66 -6.68 -5.11 14.69
C ALA A 66 -5.67 -6.09 15.27
N ASP A 67 -6.00 -6.62 16.43
CA ASP A 67 -5.44 -7.84 17.00
C ASP A 67 -5.03 -8.80 15.87
N GLY A 68 -3.74 -9.14 15.79
CA GLY A 68 -3.23 -10.12 14.82
C GLY A 68 -3.40 -9.81 13.33
N GLY A 69 -3.69 -8.57 12.93
CA GLY A 69 -3.84 -8.19 11.52
C GLY A 69 -2.54 -8.34 10.71
N PRO A 70 -2.63 -8.69 9.41
CA PRO A 70 -1.46 -8.81 8.54
C PRO A 70 -0.67 -7.50 8.48
N ALA A 71 0.65 -7.59 8.27
CA ALA A 71 1.50 -6.42 8.10
C ALA A 71 0.95 -5.50 6.99
N LEU A 72 1.11 -4.19 7.17
CA LEU A 72 0.73 -3.22 6.14
C LEU A 72 1.52 -3.50 4.86
N LYS A 73 0.79 -3.65 3.75
CA LYS A 73 1.35 -3.86 2.42
C LYS A 73 1.63 -2.51 1.76
N SER A 74 2.58 -2.52 0.83
CA SER A 74 2.74 -1.40 -0.09
C SER A 74 1.62 -1.46 -1.14
N CYS A 75 1.33 -0.32 -1.75
CA CYS A 75 0.22 -0.17 -2.68
C CYS A 75 0.72 0.44 -3.99
N ARG A 76 0.33 -0.17 -5.10
CA ARG A 76 0.44 0.40 -6.44
C ARG A 76 -0.94 0.63 -7.03
N ILE A 77 -1.12 1.78 -7.67
CA ILE A 77 -2.32 2.07 -8.46
C ILE A 77 -1.94 2.05 -9.93
N TRP A 78 -2.70 1.26 -10.69
CA TRP A 78 -2.52 1.04 -12.11
C TRP A 78 -3.70 1.66 -12.86
N GLN A 79 -3.41 2.52 -13.83
CA GLN A 79 -4.42 3.12 -14.70
C GLN A 79 -4.19 2.71 -16.14
N LEU A 80 -5.26 2.62 -16.94
CA LEU A 80 -5.14 2.33 -18.37
C LEU A 80 -4.26 3.38 -19.05
N GLY A 81 -3.18 2.89 -19.67
CA GLY A 81 -2.21 3.70 -20.39
C GLY A 81 -2.83 4.39 -21.62
N PRO A 82 -2.13 5.36 -22.22
CA PRO A 82 -2.64 6.15 -23.34
C PRO A 82 -2.93 5.34 -24.60
N LEU A 83 -2.31 4.16 -24.75
CA LEU A 83 -2.49 3.26 -25.89
C LEU A 83 -3.66 2.28 -25.71
N ALA A 84 -4.22 2.17 -24.51
CA ALA A 84 -5.36 1.31 -24.28
C ALA A 84 -6.62 1.84 -24.99
N PRO A 85 -7.46 0.96 -25.57
CA PRO A 85 -8.72 1.37 -26.17
C PRO A 85 -9.56 2.20 -25.20
N ILE A 86 -10.04 3.37 -25.65
CA ILE A 86 -10.82 4.27 -24.77
C ILE A 86 -12.11 3.63 -24.25
N ALA A 87 -12.67 2.69 -24.99
CA ALA A 87 -13.86 1.92 -24.60
C ALA A 87 -13.62 0.96 -23.42
N MET A 88 -12.36 0.69 -23.07
CA MET A 88 -11.99 -0.04 -21.85
C MET A 88 -12.07 0.85 -20.60
N ARG A 89 -12.14 2.17 -20.73
CA ARG A 89 -12.30 3.06 -19.57
C ARG A 89 -13.73 3.05 -19.08
N PHE A 90 -13.88 3.12 -17.77
CA PHE A 90 -15.17 3.24 -17.09
C PHE A 90 -16.13 2.07 -17.33
N ILE A 91 -15.60 0.86 -17.45
CA ILE A 91 -16.40 -0.37 -17.54
C ILE A 91 -16.22 -1.25 -16.31
N GLY A 92 -17.23 -2.07 -16.00
CA GLY A 92 -17.13 -3.05 -14.92
C GLY A 92 -16.35 -4.30 -15.33
N LEU A 93 -15.98 -5.14 -14.37
CA LEU A 93 -15.16 -6.32 -14.60
C LEU A 93 -15.83 -7.31 -15.56
N ASP A 94 -17.14 -7.54 -15.43
CA ASP A 94 -17.89 -8.44 -16.33
C ASP A 94 -17.74 -8.04 -17.80
N ARG A 95 -17.81 -6.73 -18.06
CA ARG A 95 -17.67 -6.19 -19.42
C ARG A 95 -16.20 -6.23 -19.87
N MET A 96 -15.27 -5.94 -18.96
CA MET A 96 -13.84 -6.08 -19.22
C MET A 96 -13.49 -7.52 -19.63
N GLN A 97 -14.08 -8.51 -18.95
CA GLN A 97 -13.89 -9.92 -19.26
C GLN A 97 -14.50 -10.30 -20.61
N ALA A 98 -15.76 -9.91 -20.85
CA ALA A 98 -16.48 -10.29 -22.06
C ALA A 98 -15.92 -9.68 -23.35
N GLU A 99 -15.46 -8.42 -23.29
CA GLU A 99 -15.01 -7.68 -24.49
C GLU A 99 -13.49 -7.73 -24.70
N TYR A 100 -12.71 -7.91 -23.63
CA TYR A 100 -11.25 -7.75 -23.69
C TYR A 100 -10.46 -8.91 -23.06
N GLY A 101 -11.13 -9.96 -22.57
CA GLY A 101 -10.48 -11.11 -21.93
C GLY A 101 -10.04 -10.86 -20.49
N GLY A 102 -10.40 -9.71 -19.91
CA GLY A 102 -10.04 -9.31 -18.55
C GLY A 102 -9.00 -8.19 -18.52
N PRO A 103 -8.67 -7.70 -17.30
CA PRO A 103 -7.58 -6.76 -17.11
C PRO A 103 -6.21 -7.38 -17.47
N ASP A 104 -5.41 -6.65 -18.24
CA ASP A 104 -4.09 -7.06 -18.74
C ASP A 104 -3.06 -5.98 -18.40
N LEU A 105 -2.12 -6.28 -17.50
CA LEU A 105 -1.12 -5.34 -16.99
C LEU A 105 -0.31 -4.65 -18.09
N ALA A 106 -0.11 -5.27 -19.26
CA ALA A 106 0.59 -4.65 -20.38
C ALA A 106 -0.11 -3.41 -20.94
N ARG A 107 -1.40 -3.23 -20.64
CA ARG A 107 -2.21 -2.06 -21.03
C ARG A 107 -2.31 -1.00 -19.94
N TYR A 108 -1.77 -1.28 -18.76
CA TYR A 108 -1.79 -0.39 -17.62
C TYR A 108 -0.42 0.27 -17.40
N GLN A 109 -0.45 1.42 -16.72
CA GLN A 109 0.75 2.09 -16.21
C GLN A 109 0.58 2.34 -14.72
N VAL A 110 1.68 2.21 -13.98
CA VAL A 110 1.72 2.58 -12.56
C VAL A 110 1.69 4.09 -12.46
N VAL A 111 0.69 4.65 -11.78
CA VAL A 111 0.56 6.09 -11.52
C VAL A 111 0.85 6.46 -10.07
N TYR A 112 0.87 5.46 -9.19
CA TYR A 112 1.25 5.59 -7.80
C TYR A 112 1.94 4.30 -7.35
N ASP A 113 3.05 4.43 -6.63
CA ASP A 113 3.78 3.33 -6.00
C ASP A 113 4.27 3.82 -4.63
N GLY A 114 3.78 3.20 -3.54
CA GLY A 114 4.26 3.53 -2.21
C GLY A 114 3.44 2.96 -1.05
N ALA A 115 3.83 3.36 0.16
CA ALA A 115 3.17 2.91 1.38
C ALA A 115 1.81 3.59 1.58
N VAL A 116 0.81 2.80 1.97
CA VAL A 116 -0.52 3.26 2.35
C VAL A 116 -0.80 2.85 3.80
N GLY A 117 -1.49 3.70 4.56
CA GLY A 117 -1.76 3.48 5.98
C GLY A 117 -2.77 2.37 6.29
N THR A 118 -3.25 1.63 5.29
CA THR A 118 -4.31 0.63 5.42
C THR A 118 -4.19 -0.46 4.34
N ASN A 119 -4.55 -1.69 4.70
CA ASN A 119 -4.76 -2.79 3.76
C ASN A 119 -6.25 -2.92 3.35
N SER A 120 -7.14 -2.10 3.93
CA SER A 120 -8.57 -2.12 3.58
C SER A 120 -8.79 -1.42 2.23
N LEU A 121 -9.51 -2.09 1.33
CA LEU A 121 -9.87 -1.55 0.02
C LEU A 121 -10.70 -0.27 0.14
N ASP A 122 -11.58 -0.18 1.14
CA ASP A 122 -12.37 1.04 1.41
C ASP A 122 -11.47 2.20 1.84
N GLY A 123 -10.46 1.93 2.68
CA GLY A 123 -9.51 2.94 3.11
C GLY A 123 -8.60 3.41 1.97
N ILE A 124 -8.22 2.50 1.06
CA ILE A 124 -7.48 2.84 -0.17
C ILE A 124 -8.36 3.69 -1.10
N TRP A 125 -9.63 3.33 -1.25
CA TRP A 125 -10.60 4.12 -2.01
C TRP A 125 -10.71 5.54 -1.46
N GLU A 126 -10.96 5.70 -0.16
CA GLU A 126 -11.06 7.01 0.49
C GLU A 126 -9.79 7.85 0.32
N ALA A 127 -8.62 7.20 0.38
CA ALA A 127 -7.34 7.88 0.21
C ALA A 127 -7.15 8.46 -1.19
N PHE A 128 -7.68 7.83 -2.24
CA PHE A 128 -7.30 8.10 -3.62
C PHE A 128 -8.43 8.56 -4.56
N CYS A 129 -9.71 8.39 -4.20
CA CYS A 129 -10.84 8.72 -5.08
C CYS A 129 -11.08 10.23 -5.31
N ARG A 130 -10.40 11.12 -4.57
CA ARG A 130 -10.63 12.58 -4.62
C ARG A 130 -9.40 13.41 -5.00
N LYS A 131 -8.23 12.79 -5.15
CA LYS A 131 -6.98 13.52 -5.40
C LYS A 131 -6.19 12.89 -6.55
N PRO A 132 -5.48 13.68 -7.36
CA PRO A 132 -4.58 13.16 -8.38
C PRO A 132 -3.52 12.22 -7.79
N LEU A 133 -3.08 11.26 -8.59
CA LEU A 133 -2.11 10.23 -8.24
C LEU A 133 -0.79 10.52 -8.95
N GLY A 134 0.28 10.80 -8.21
CA GLY A 134 1.56 11.17 -8.83
C GLY A 134 1.47 12.48 -9.64
N SER A 135 2.32 12.62 -10.67
CA SER A 135 2.34 13.81 -11.54
C SER A 135 1.21 13.85 -12.55
N ASP A 136 0.85 12.68 -13.12
CA ASP A 136 -0.04 12.58 -14.28
C ASP A 136 -1.23 11.62 -14.08
N GLY A 137 -1.33 10.99 -12.91
CA GLY A 137 -2.40 10.06 -12.58
C GLY A 137 -3.68 10.77 -12.14
N GLN A 138 -4.80 10.22 -12.58
CA GLN A 138 -6.12 10.70 -12.20
C GLN A 138 -6.52 10.13 -10.84
N PRO A 139 -7.50 10.73 -10.13
CA PRO A 139 -8.10 10.10 -8.97
C PRO A 139 -8.55 8.67 -9.28
N LEU A 140 -8.44 7.79 -8.28
CA LEU A 140 -8.81 6.39 -8.39
C LEU A 140 -10.25 6.25 -8.89
N ALA A 141 -10.43 5.49 -9.97
CA ALA A 141 -11.72 5.34 -10.64
C ALA A 141 -11.94 3.92 -11.14
N ILE A 142 -13.16 3.68 -11.62
CA ILE A 142 -13.52 2.43 -12.29
C ILE A 142 -12.55 2.10 -13.43
N SER A 143 -12.27 0.80 -13.60
CA SER A 143 -11.30 0.23 -14.54
C SER A 143 -9.84 0.34 -14.13
N ASP A 144 -9.52 1.01 -13.03
CA ASP A 144 -8.19 0.99 -12.43
C ASP A 144 -7.95 -0.33 -11.67
N LEU A 145 -6.67 -0.66 -11.45
CA LEU A 145 -6.27 -1.75 -10.57
C LEU A 145 -5.54 -1.22 -9.33
N ILE A 146 -5.83 -1.87 -8.21
CA ILE A 146 -5.09 -1.72 -6.96
C ILE A 146 -4.26 -2.99 -6.80
N GLU A 147 -2.97 -2.82 -6.60
CA GLU A 147 -2.06 -3.90 -6.23
C GLU A 147 -1.59 -3.68 -4.79
N LEU A 148 -1.86 -4.64 -3.92
CA LEU A 148 -1.29 -4.70 -2.58
C LEU A 148 -0.17 -5.73 -2.57
N TYR A 149 1.05 -5.28 -2.26
CA TYR A 149 2.23 -6.14 -2.35
C TYR A 149 3.16 -6.02 -1.14
N ASP A 150 3.84 -7.12 -0.84
CA ASP A 150 4.91 -7.25 0.12
C ASP A 150 5.89 -8.34 -0.32
N ASP A 151 6.81 -8.75 0.55
CA ASP A 151 7.78 -9.81 0.25
C ASP A 151 7.14 -11.18 -0.05
N SER A 152 5.87 -11.39 0.31
CA SER A 152 5.13 -12.63 0.05
C SER A 152 4.47 -12.64 -1.33
N GLY A 153 4.36 -11.49 -1.99
CA GLY A 153 3.82 -11.35 -3.33
C GLY A 153 2.78 -10.24 -3.45
N SER A 154 2.07 -10.26 -4.58
CA SER A 154 1.11 -9.23 -4.97
C SER A 154 -0.32 -9.77 -5.01
N GLU A 155 -1.26 -8.96 -4.53
CA GLU A 155 -2.70 -9.17 -4.65
C GLU A 155 -3.30 -8.06 -5.50
N PHE A 156 -4.07 -8.43 -6.52
CA PHE A 156 -4.66 -7.47 -7.45
C PHE A 156 -6.16 -7.37 -7.25
N TYR A 157 -6.64 -6.14 -7.39
CA TYR A 157 -8.04 -5.79 -7.23
C TYR A 157 -8.47 -4.83 -8.33
N TYR A 158 -9.60 -5.12 -8.96
CA TYR A 158 -10.20 -4.28 -9.98
C TYR A 158 -11.24 -3.34 -9.36
N VAL A 159 -11.17 -2.05 -9.70
CA VAL A 159 -12.18 -1.08 -9.30
C VAL A 159 -13.39 -1.20 -10.25
N ASP A 160 -14.45 -1.84 -9.77
CA ASP A 160 -15.71 -1.97 -10.51
C ASP A 160 -16.64 -0.77 -10.24
N ARG A 161 -17.85 -0.78 -10.83
CA ARG A 161 -18.88 0.26 -10.71
C ARG A 161 -19.34 0.48 -9.28
N THR A 162 -19.43 -0.58 -8.48
CA THR A 162 -20.06 -0.57 -7.16
C THR A 162 -19.18 -1.11 -6.05
N SER A 163 -18.06 -1.74 -6.39
CA SER A 163 -17.19 -2.43 -5.44
C SER A 163 -15.80 -2.63 -6.02
N ILE A 164 -14.82 -2.82 -5.14
CA ILE A 164 -13.48 -3.27 -5.52
C ILE A 164 -13.45 -4.80 -5.41
N VAL A 165 -13.07 -5.48 -6.49
CA VAL A 165 -13.18 -6.94 -6.61
C VAL A 165 -11.81 -7.58 -6.82
N PRO A 166 -11.46 -8.69 -6.14
CA PRO A 166 -10.19 -9.36 -6.35
C PRO A 166 -10.12 -9.94 -7.76
N VAL A 167 -8.95 -9.83 -8.40
CA VAL A 167 -8.66 -10.40 -9.72
C VAL A 167 -7.36 -11.18 -9.69
N GLN A 168 -7.32 -12.28 -10.44
CA GLN A 168 -6.07 -13.00 -10.69
C GLN A 168 -5.48 -12.45 -11.98
N LEU A 169 -4.35 -11.76 -11.86
CA LEU A 169 -3.55 -11.33 -12.99
C LEU A 169 -2.37 -12.26 -13.09
N GLU A 170 -2.13 -12.77 -14.29
CA GLU A 170 -0.85 -13.39 -14.60
C GLU A 170 0.19 -12.25 -14.58
N ALA A 171 1.03 -12.22 -13.54
CA ALA A 171 2.20 -11.37 -13.57
C ALA A 171 3.00 -11.77 -14.82
N PRO A 172 3.46 -10.82 -15.65
CA PRO A 172 4.32 -11.18 -16.76
C PRO A 172 5.49 -11.97 -16.17
N GLU A 173 5.67 -13.21 -16.64
CA GLU A 173 6.85 -14.00 -16.31
C GLU A 173 8.05 -13.08 -16.51
N GLN A 174 8.73 -12.77 -15.40
CA GLN A 174 10.08 -12.23 -15.48
C GLN A 174 10.85 -13.29 -16.23
N GLU A 175 11.08 -13.11 -17.54
CA GLU A 175 12.01 -13.95 -18.27
C GLU A 175 13.29 -13.98 -17.43
N PRO A 176 13.73 -15.14 -16.94
CA PRO A 176 14.94 -15.22 -16.15
C PRO A 176 16.04 -14.67 -17.04
N GLY A 177 16.60 -13.53 -16.61
CA GLY A 177 17.61 -12.79 -17.33
C GLY A 177 18.64 -13.77 -17.88
N MET A 178 18.71 -13.83 -19.21
CA MET A 178 19.69 -14.59 -19.93
C MET A 178 21.07 -14.03 -19.56
N SER A 179 21.64 -14.58 -18.49
CA SER A 179 23.03 -14.41 -18.14
C SER A 179 23.87 -15.11 -19.19
N MET A 180 24.90 -14.39 -19.63
CA MET A 180 25.74 -14.64 -20.80
C MET A 180 26.34 -16.04 -20.88
N THR A 181 26.73 -16.44 -22.08
CA THR A 181 27.95 -17.25 -22.24
C THR A 181 28.75 -16.75 -23.45
N LEU A 182 29.92 -16.16 -23.13
CA LEU A 182 31.18 -15.98 -23.86
C LEU A 182 31.16 -15.54 -25.34
#